data_AF-A0A2E9GHN7-F1
#
_entry.id   AF-A0A2E9GHN7-F1
#
_cell.length_a   1.000
_cell.length_b   1.000
_cell.length_c   1.000
_cell.angle_alpha   90.00
_cell.angle_beta   90.00
_cell.angle_gamma   90.00
#
_symmetry.space_group_name_H-M   'P 1'
#
loop_
_entity.id
_entity.type
_entity.pdbx_description
1 polymer ?
#
loop_
_entity_poly.entity_id
_entity_poly.type
_entity_poly.pdbx_seq_one_letter_code
_entity_poly.pdbx_strand_id
1 'polypeptide(L)'
;MQSKSRSDGSPNAIFLQDILDETLGKDISKVILPITDPYVVHHGALGSFATVYLDDKSRIHDAIVEIQKIDDIEVVLTNEEGCAQYDLPTDRMGDIICMSSKNSTIGSAEKAHDLSKLKEPLRSHGGLHEREVPFISNKKINLNDANVKLNNYDAFYYAISGAM
;
A
#
# COMPACT_ATOMS: atom_id res chain seq x y z
N MET A 1 -7.54 2.41 9.31
CA MET A 1 -6.77 3.63 8.97
C MET A 1 -5.85 4.00 10.11
N GLN A 2 -4.60 4.36 9.81
CA GLN A 2 -3.60 4.84 10.78
C GLN A 2 -3.35 6.34 10.62
N SER A 3 -2.72 6.96 11.63
CA SER A 3 -2.20 8.33 11.53
C SER A 3 -0.97 8.36 10.63
N LYS A 4 -0.98 9.20 9.60
CA LYS A 4 0.08 9.35 8.60
C LYS A 4 0.57 10.80 8.51
N SER A 5 0.59 11.47 9.66
CA SER A 5 1.04 12.86 9.79
C SER A 5 2.30 12.93 10.64
N ARG A 6 3.14 13.91 10.32
CA ARG A 6 4.27 14.33 11.13
C ARG A 6 3.80 15.07 12.39
N SER A 7 4.73 15.33 13.30
CA SER A 7 4.46 16.06 14.55
C SER A 7 3.96 17.49 14.34
N ASP A 8 4.29 18.11 13.21
CA ASP A 8 3.82 19.44 12.80
C ASP A 8 2.44 19.42 12.11
N GLY A 9 1.82 18.25 11.97
CA GLY A 9 0.52 18.05 11.32
C GLY A 9 0.58 17.91 9.80
N SER A 10 1.76 18.08 9.17
CA SER A 10 1.92 17.85 7.74
C SER A 10 1.88 16.35 7.39
N PRO A 11 1.51 15.96 6.16
CA PRO A 11 1.58 14.57 5.73
C PRO A 11 2.97 13.97 5.86
N ASN A 12 3.06 12.76 6.41
CA ASN A 12 4.26 11.94 6.27
C ASN A 12 4.15 11.13 4.97
N ALA A 13 4.62 11.72 3.86
CA ALA A 13 4.53 11.15 2.53
C ALA A 13 5.92 11.00 1.89
N ILE A 14 6.15 9.84 1.27
CA ILE A 14 7.32 9.53 0.47
C ILE A 14 6.95 9.73 -0.99
N PHE A 15 7.55 10.70 -1.66
CA PHE A 15 7.31 10.95 -3.08
C PHE A 15 8.20 10.05 -3.93
N LEU A 16 7.75 8.81 -4.08
CA LEU A 16 8.58 7.73 -4.64
C LEU A 16 8.96 7.97 -6.10
N GLN A 17 8.12 8.66 -6.89
CA GLN A 17 8.47 8.98 -8.28
C GLN A 17 9.66 9.94 -8.33
N ASP A 18 9.68 10.96 -7.47
CA ASP A 18 10.79 11.94 -7.48
C ASP A 18 12.11 11.27 -7.07
N ILE A 19 12.07 10.38 -6.07
CA ILE A 19 13.25 9.62 -5.62
C ILE A 19 13.77 8.71 -6.74
N LEU A 20 12.88 7.99 -7.44
CA LEU A 20 13.29 7.10 -8.53
C LEU A 20 13.75 7.88 -9.76
N ASP A 21 13.15 9.02 -10.06
CA ASP A 21 13.61 9.91 -11.15
C ASP A 21 15.02 10.46 -10.84
N GLU A 22 15.32 10.80 -9.59
CA GLU A 22 16.64 11.28 -9.15
C GLU A 22 17.71 10.17 -9.19
N THR A 23 17.37 8.98 -8.70
CA THR A 23 18.34 7.87 -8.51
C THR A 23 18.54 7.02 -9.76
N LEU A 24 17.46 6.71 -10.49
CA LEU A 24 17.50 5.83 -11.66
C LEU A 24 17.52 6.61 -12.98
N GLY A 25 17.14 7.88 -12.94
CA GLY A 25 16.92 8.72 -14.11
C GLY A 25 15.44 8.91 -14.40
N LYS A 26 15.13 10.10 -14.91
CA LYS A 26 13.76 10.50 -15.25
C LYS A 26 13.14 9.59 -16.32
N ASP A 27 11.86 9.30 -16.15
CA ASP A 27 11.03 8.53 -17.09
C ASP A 27 11.52 7.06 -17.30
N ILE A 28 12.34 6.53 -16.39
CA ILE A 28 12.77 5.12 -16.38
C ILE A 28 11.75 4.22 -15.69
N SER A 29 11.04 4.77 -14.71
CA SER A 29 10.06 4.07 -13.90
C SER A 29 8.78 4.87 -13.79
N LYS A 30 7.69 4.17 -13.49
CA LYS A 30 6.37 4.74 -13.25
C LYS A 30 5.79 4.22 -11.95
N VAL A 31 5.64 5.12 -10.99
CA VAL A 31 4.94 4.85 -9.72
C VAL A 31 3.43 4.99 -9.94
N ILE A 32 2.69 3.96 -9.57
CA ILE A 32 1.23 3.91 -9.58
C ILE A 32 0.72 3.81 -8.15
N LEU A 33 -0.32 4.59 -7.84
CA LEU A 33 -0.99 4.65 -6.53
C LEU A 33 -2.42 4.10 -6.67
N PRO A 34 -2.67 2.80 -6.46
CA PRO A 34 -3.99 2.19 -6.71
C PRO A 34 -5.06 2.51 -5.66
N ILE A 35 -4.78 3.38 -4.69
CA ILE A 35 -5.73 3.72 -3.61
C ILE A 35 -6.98 4.44 -4.14
N THR A 36 -6.84 5.18 -5.24
CA THR A 36 -7.92 5.96 -5.85
C THR A 36 -7.71 6.11 -7.36
N ASP A 37 -8.65 6.75 -8.04
CA ASP A 37 -8.54 7.03 -9.47
C ASP A 37 -7.33 7.94 -9.77
N PRO A 38 -6.63 7.74 -10.91
CA PRO A 38 -5.37 8.44 -11.20
C PRO A 38 -5.52 9.96 -11.40
N TYR A 39 -6.74 10.47 -11.50
CA TYR A 39 -7.03 11.90 -11.66
C TYR A 39 -7.26 12.62 -10.32
N VAL A 40 -7.28 11.90 -9.20
CA VAL A 40 -7.34 12.48 -7.88
C VAL A 40 -5.96 13.01 -7.51
N VAL A 41 -5.83 14.33 -7.44
CA VAL A 41 -4.56 15.02 -7.17
C VAL A 41 -4.48 15.62 -5.77
N HIS A 42 -5.47 15.45 -4.91
CA HIS A 42 -5.37 15.93 -3.52
C HIS A 42 -4.84 14.81 -2.60
N HIS A 43 -4.63 15.13 -1.33
CA HIS A 43 -4.16 14.20 -0.27
C HIS A 43 -4.91 12.84 -0.17
N GLY A 44 -6.06 12.68 -0.83
CA GLY A 44 -6.78 11.41 -0.92
C GLY A 44 -6.07 10.35 -1.77
N ALA A 45 -5.10 10.75 -2.59
CA ALA A 45 -4.25 9.83 -3.36
C ALA A 45 -3.03 9.32 -2.57
N LEU A 46 -2.86 9.71 -1.29
CA LEU A 46 -1.79 9.24 -0.44
C LEU A 46 -2.24 7.98 0.32
N GLY A 47 -1.68 6.83 -0.06
CA GLY A 47 -1.92 5.52 0.56
C GLY A 47 -0.63 4.88 1.03
N SER A 48 -0.71 3.75 1.74
CA SER A 48 0.48 3.01 2.21
C SER A 48 0.88 1.83 1.30
N PHE A 49 0.35 1.78 0.08
CA PHE A 49 0.68 0.81 -0.95
C PHE A 49 0.93 1.52 -2.27
N ALA A 50 1.98 1.11 -2.99
CA ALA A 50 2.26 1.54 -4.34
C ALA A 50 2.78 0.35 -5.17
N THR A 51 2.66 0.46 -6.48
CA THR A 51 3.31 -0.47 -7.41
C THR A 51 4.09 0.32 -8.45
N VAL A 52 5.26 -0.20 -8.85
CA VAL A 52 6.19 0.48 -9.74
C VAL A 52 6.38 -0.36 -11.00
N TYR A 53 6.25 0.29 -12.15
CA TYR A 53 6.60 -0.28 -13.45
C TYR A 53 7.94 0.28 -13.91
N LEU A 54 8.78 -0.56 -14.50
CA LEU A 54 10.02 -0.16 -15.15
C LEU A 54 9.93 -0.46 -16.65
N ASP A 55 10.44 0.46 -17.47
CA ASP A 55 10.55 0.24 -18.92
C ASP A 55 11.61 -0.82 -19.24
N ASP A 56 12.77 -0.75 -18.56
CA ASP A 56 13.85 -1.73 -18.66
C ASP A 56 13.82 -2.71 -17.47
N LYS A 57 13.37 -3.94 -17.73
CA LYS A 57 13.25 -5.00 -16.71
C LYS A 57 14.59 -5.44 -16.12
N SER A 58 15.71 -5.17 -16.79
CA SER A 58 17.04 -5.49 -16.23
C SER A 58 17.37 -4.64 -14.99
N ARG A 59 16.68 -3.50 -14.82
CA ARG A 59 16.90 -2.55 -13.71
C ARG A 59 16.02 -2.78 -12.48
N ILE A 60 15.19 -3.83 -12.48
CA ILE A 60 14.29 -4.12 -11.35
C ILE A 60 15.08 -4.26 -10.05
N HIS A 61 16.20 -4.98 -10.07
CA HIS A 61 17.02 -5.18 -8.88
C HIS A 61 17.61 -3.86 -8.36
N ASP A 62 18.14 -3.03 -9.25
CA ASP A 62 18.68 -1.71 -8.89
C ASP A 62 17.59 -0.84 -8.24
N ALA A 63 16.38 -0.83 -8.81
CA ALA A 63 15.26 -0.09 -8.25
C ALA A 63 14.85 -0.63 -6.87
N ILE A 64 14.76 -1.95 -6.68
CA ILE A 64 14.48 -2.54 -5.36
C ILE A 64 15.52 -2.07 -4.33
N VAL A 65 16.80 -2.09 -4.69
CA VAL A 65 17.89 -1.66 -3.80
C VAL A 65 17.75 -0.18 -3.43
N GLU A 66 17.42 0.70 -4.37
CA GLU A 66 17.20 2.12 -4.06
C GLU A 66 15.97 2.33 -3.16
N ILE A 67 14.87 1.61 -3.41
CA ILE A 67 13.64 1.73 -2.60
C ILE A 67 13.88 1.23 -1.17
N GLN A 68 14.63 0.14 -0.99
CA GLN A 68 14.95 -0.43 0.32
C GLN A 68 15.82 0.48 1.20
N LYS A 69 16.48 1.50 0.64
CA LYS A 69 17.21 2.51 1.43
C LYS A 69 16.28 3.51 2.13
N ILE A 70 15.00 3.54 1.78
CA ILE A 70 14.02 4.45 2.36
C ILE A 70 13.48 3.83 3.64
N ASP A 71 13.91 4.35 4.80
CA ASP A 71 13.57 3.81 6.13
C ASP A 71 12.07 3.57 6.36
N ASP A 72 11.21 4.43 5.80
CA ASP A 72 9.75 4.35 5.94
C ASP A 72 9.06 3.44 4.89
N ILE A 73 9.81 2.67 4.09
CA ILE A 73 9.29 1.59 3.24
C ILE A 73 9.70 0.24 3.82
N GLU A 74 8.73 -0.49 4.37
CA GLU A 74 8.97 -1.75 5.10
C GLU A 74 8.81 -3.00 4.23
N VAL A 75 8.11 -2.91 3.11
CA VAL A 75 7.95 -4.00 2.14
C VAL A 75 8.39 -3.50 0.77
N VAL A 76 9.33 -4.21 0.17
CA VAL A 76 9.75 -4.05 -1.22
C VAL A 76 9.94 -5.43 -1.80
N LEU A 77 9.03 -5.84 -2.69
CA LEU A 77 9.00 -7.17 -3.28
C LEU A 77 8.95 -7.07 -4.80
N THR A 78 9.47 -8.08 -5.48
CA THR A 78 9.19 -8.28 -6.91
C THR A 78 7.68 -8.54 -7.13
N ASN A 79 7.24 -8.40 -8.38
CA ASN A 79 5.89 -8.78 -8.79
C ASN A 79 5.54 -10.21 -8.35
N GLU A 80 6.42 -11.17 -8.61
CA GLU A 80 6.19 -12.59 -8.32
C GLU A 80 6.05 -12.83 -6.81
N GLU A 81 7.00 -12.34 -6.02
CA GLU A 81 6.98 -12.49 -4.55
C GLU A 81 5.75 -11.82 -3.94
N GLY A 82 5.47 -10.57 -4.32
CA GLY A 82 4.35 -9.82 -3.77
C GLY A 82 2.99 -10.40 -4.18
N CYS A 83 2.84 -10.86 -5.42
CA CYS A 83 1.62 -11.50 -5.88
C CYS A 83 1.38 -12.84 -5.18
N ALA A 84 2.42 -13.67 -5.02
CA ALA A 84 2.32 -14.92 -4.28
C ALA A 84 2.02 -14.70 -2.79
N GLN A 85 2.65 -13.71 -2.15
CA GLN A 85 2.49 -13.47 -0.72
C GLN A 85 1.15 -12.84 -0.33
N TYR A 86 0.55 -12.06 -1.23
CA TYR A 86 -0.65 -11.27 -0.96
C TYR A 86 -1.86 -11.65 -1.82
N ASP A 87 -1.81 -12.80 -2.51
CA ASP A 87 -2.89 -13.31 -3.35
C ASP A 87 -3.32 -12.31 -4.46
N LEU A 88 -2.35 -11.70 -5.13
CA LEU A 88 -2.58 -10.67 -6.15
C LEU A 88 -2.42 -11.22 -7.59
N PRO A 89 -3.09 -10.62 -8.59
CA PRO A 89 -2.92 -10.98 -9.99
C PRO A 89 -1.65 -10.36 -10.59
N THR A 90 -0.73 -11.21 -11.07
CA THR A 90 0.56 -10.78 -11.64
C THR A 90 0.43 -9.91 -12.89
N ASP A 91 -0.65 -10.09 -13.67
CA ASP A 91 -0.94 -9.34 -14.90
C ASP A 91 -1.47 -7.91 -14.66
N ARG A 92 -1.75 -7.55 -13.40
CA ARG A 92 -2.26 -6.22 -13.04
C ARG A 92 -1.38 -5.45 -12.06
N MET A 93 -0.33 -6.09 -11.54
CA MET A 93 0.65 -5.46 -10.67
C MET A 93 1.88 -5.04 -11.48
N GLY A 94 2.56 -3.98 -11.04
CA GLY A 94 3.85 -3.58 -11.59
C GLY A 94 4.97 -4.53 -11.22
N ASP A 95 6.17 -4.23 -11.68
CA ASP A 95 7.37 -5.05 -11.48
C ASP A 95 7.79 -5.11 -10.00
N ILE A 96 7.44 -4.08 -9.23
CA ILE A 96 7.74 -3.96 -7.81
C ILE A 96 6.46 -3.60 -7.05
N ILE A 97 6.29 -4.23 -5.89
CA ILE A 97 5.25 -3.93 -4.91
C ILE A 97 5.91 -3.30 -3.68
N CYS A 98 5.39 -2.16 -3.24
CA CYS A 98 5.91 -1.41 -2.10
C CYS A 98 4.82 -1.14 -1.06
N MET A 99 5.14 -1.31 0.22
CA MET A 99 4.29 -0.84 1.32
C MET A 99 5.10 -0.03 2.33
N SER A 100 4.51 1.09 2.78
CA SER A 100 5.15 1.98 3.74
C SER A 100 4.89 1.56 5.18
N SER A 101 5.70 2.11 6.08
CA SER A 101 5.57 1.95 7.53
C SER A 101 4.21 2.41 8.06
N LYS A 102 3.93 2.06 9.31
CA LYS A 102 2.68 2.37 10.02
C LYS A 102 2.27 3.84 9.95
N ASN A 103 3.22 4.76 9.92
CA ASN A 103 2.97 6.19 10.02
C ASN A 103 3.35 6.97 8.76
N SER A 104 3.61 6.28 7.65
CA SER A 104 3.96 6.90 6.37
C SER A 104 3.00 6.50 5.24
N THR A 105 2.98 7.30 4.19
CA THR A 105 2.28 7.07 2.92
C THR A 105 3.26 7.18 1.75
N ILE A 106 2.90 6.59 0.63
CA ILE A 106 3.60 6.66 -0.64
C ILE A 106 2.79 7.54 -1.57
N GLY A 107 3.45 8.56 -2.12
CA GLY A 107 2.98 9.38 -3.22
C GLY A 107 3.79 9.11 -4.49
N SER A 108 3.34 9.71 -5.58
CA SER A 108 4.04 9.76 -6.87
C SER A 108 5.08 10.88 -6.81
N ALA A 109 5.03 11.87 -7.72
CA ALA A 109 5.82 13.09 -7.61
C ALA A 109 5.12 14.10 -6.68
N GLU A 110 5.84 14.85 -5.86
CA GLU A 110 5.32 15.86 -4.92
C GLU A 110 4.40 16.85 -5.62
N LYS A 111 4.82 17.37 -6.78
CA LYS A 111 4.05 18.31 -7.60
C LYS A 111 2.69 17.77 -8.09
N ALA A 112 2.49 16.45 -8.07
CA ALA A 112 1.23 15.82 -8.47
C ALA A 112 0.21 15.77 -7.32
N HIS A 113 0.60 16.19 -6.10
CA HIS A 113 -0.25 16.19 -4.91
C HIS A 113 -0.48 17.63 -4.42
N ASP A 114 -1.72 18.10 -4.53
CA ASP A 114 -2.23 19.30 -3.89
C ASP A 114 -2.57 19.03 -2.42
N LEU A 115 -1.60 19.28 -1.55
CA LEU A 115 -1.74 19.11 -0.10
C LEU A 115 -2.44 20.30 0.58
N SER A 116 -2.64 21.43 -0.12
CA SER A 116 -3.21 22.65 0.47
C SER A 116 -4.64 22.47 0.98
N LYS A 117 -5.34 21.46 0.48
CA LYS A 117 -6.72 21.11 0.85
C LYS A 117 -6.81 20.23 2.10
N LEU A 118 -5.69 19.75 2.63
CA LEU A 118 -5.69 18.97 3.86
C LEU A 118 -5.80 19.91 5.06
N LYS A 119 -6.96 19.88 5.74
CA LYS A 119 -7.25 20.73 6.91
C LYS A 119 -6.99 20.04 8.24
N GLU A 120 -7.06 18.71 8.24
CA GLU A 120 -6.92 17.85 9.42
C GLU A 120 -5.70 16.93 9.23
N PRO A 121 -5.06 16.45 10.31
CA PRO A 121 -3.99 15.48 10.20
C PRO A 121 -4.39 14.28 9.33
N LEU A 122 -3.57 13.98 8.33
CA LEU A 122 -3.76 12.85 7.42
C LEU A 122 -3.88 11.54 8.20
N ARG A 123 -4.97 10.83 7.92
CA ARG A 123 -5.16 9.43 8.23
C ARG A 123 -5.39 8.69 6.92
N SER A 124 -4.75 7.54 6.74
CA SER A 124 -4.89 6.76 5.50
C SER A 124 -4.76 5.26 5.77
N HIS A 125 -4.72 4.46 4.71
CA HIS A 125 -4.59 3.02 4.72
C HIS A 125 -3.84 2.48 3.50
N GLY A 126 -3.67 1.16 3.44
CA GLY A 126 -3.21 0.42 2.27
C GLY A 126 -2.07 -0.54 2.56
N GLY A 127 -1.35 -0.35 3.67
CA GLY A 127 -0.22 -1.18 4.06
C GLY A 127 -0.60 -2.28 5.04
N LEU A 128 0.41 -2.95 5.60
CA LEU A 128 0.21 -4.06 6.54
C LEU A 128 -0.49 -3.63 7.83
N HIS A 129 -0.25 -2.39 8.27
CA HIS A 129 -0.75 -1.84 9.53
C HIS A 129 -2.25 -1.47 9.52
N GLU A 130 -2.93 -1.66 8.39
CA GLU A 130 -4.38 -1.51 8.27
C GLU A 130 -5.09 -2.81 7.88
N ARG A 131 -4.38 -3.94 7.85
CA ARG A 131 -4.92 -5.26 7.45
C ARG A 131 -5.80 -5.89 8.53
N GLU A 132 -5.48 -5.67 9.81
CA GLU A 132 -6.27 -6.19 10.92
C GLU A 132 -7.59 -5.44 11.04
N VAL A 133 -8.70 -6.18 10.97
CA VAL A 133 -10.07 -5.66 11.05
C VAL A 133 -10.92 -6.52 11.98
N PRO A 134 -11.91 -5.94 12.68
CA PRO A 134 -12.79 -6.71 13.55
C PRO A 134 -13.66 -7.67 12.74
N PHE A 135 -13.82 -8.89 13.25
CA PHE A 135 -14.75 -9.90 12.73
C PHE A 135 -15.79 -10.20 13.81
N ILE A 136 -17.02 -9.67 13.65
CA ILE A 136 -18.06 -9.71 14.69
C ILE A 136 -19.26 -10.50 14.18
N SER A 137 -19.73 -11.44 14.99
CA SER A 137 -20.95 -12.20 14.74
C SER A 137 -21.90 -12.09 15.94
N ASN A 138 -23.20 -12.00 15.64
CA ASN A 138 -24.26 -12.10 16.66
C ASN A 138 -24.69 -13.55 16.94
N LYS A 139 -24.01 -14.53 16.34
CA LYS A 139 -24.16 -15.97 16.58
C LYS A 139 -22.83 -16.54 17.03
N LYS A 140 -22.87 -17.66 17.77
CA LYS A 140 -21.65 -18.43 18.06
C LYS A 140 -21.10 -18.99 16.76
N ILE A 141 -19.85 -18.71 16.47
CA ILE A 141 -19.10 -19.31 15.36
C ILE A 141 -18.22 -20.43 15.91
N ASN A 142 -18.25 -21.59 15.26
CA ASN A 142 -17.39 -22.71 15.62
C ASN A 142 -16.07 -22.59 14.88
N LEU A 143 -15.04 -22.09 15.57
CA LEU A 143 -13.66 -22.08 15.09
C LEU A 143 -12.99 -23.34 15.65
N ASN A 144 -13.36 -24.51 15.10
CA ASN A 144 -12.98 -25.81 15.68
C ASN A 144 -11.48 -26.14 15.56
N ASP A 145 -10.72 -25.36 14.79
CA ASP A 145 -9.26 -25.47 14.72
C ASP A 145 -8.60 -24.21 15.32
N ALA A 146 -7.66 -24.42 16.26
CA ALA A 146 -6.90 -23.35 16.90
C ALA A 146 -6.01 -22.53 15.94
N ASN A 147 -5.90 -22.95 14.67
CA ASN A 147 -5.05 -22.35 13.65
C ASN A 147 -5.82 -21.70 12.49
N VAL A 148 -7.14 -21.50 12.59
CA VAL A 148 -7.88 -20.83 11.52
C VAL A 148 -7.48 -19.36 11.44
N LYS A 149 -6.81 -18.99 10.34
CA LYS A 149 -6.61 -17.60 9.95
C LYS A 149 -7.90 -17.06 9.34
N LEU A 150 -8.52 -16.09 10.02
CA LEU A 150 -9.70 -15.40 9.51
C LEU A 150 -9.31 -14.23 8.60
N ASN A 151 -9.99 -14.14 7.47
CA ASN A 151 -9.96 -12.99 6.58
C ASN A 151 -11.31 -12.28 6.60
N ASN A 152 -11.32 -11.00 6.24
CA ASN A 152 -12.55 -10.22 6.11
C ASN A 152 -13.54 -10.84 5.10
N TYR A 153 -13.03 -11.47 4.04
CA TYR A 153 -13.81 -12.12 3.01
C TYR A 153 -14.43 -13.46 3.45
N ASP A 154 -14.09 -13.98 4.63
CA ASP A 154 -14.74 -15.18 5.19
C ASP A 154 -16.10 -14.87 5.84
N ALA A 155 -16.50 -13.58 5.88
CA ALA A 155 -17.71 -13.11 6.53
C ALA A 155 -18.97 -13.89 6.10
N PHE A 156 -19.16 -14.12 4.80
CA PHE A 156 -20.32 -14.85 4.29
C PHE A 156 -20.32 -16.32 4.69
N TYR A 157 -19.15 -16.97 4.65
CA TYR A 157 -19.03 -18.38 5.02
C TYR A 157 -19.47 -18.61 6.47
N TYR A 158 -18.96 -17.81 7.41
CA TYR A 158 -19.32 -17.93 8.82
C TYR A 158 -20.72 -17.40 9.15
N ALA A 159 -21.21 -16.40 8.42
CA ALA A 159 -22.59 -15.94 8.56
C ALA A 159 -23.60 -17.05 8.20
N ILE A 160 -23.35 -17.79 7.12
CA ILE A 160 -24.21 -18.91 6.68
C ILE A 160 -24.03 -20.11 7.61
N SER A 161 -22.79 -20.46 7.96
CA SER A 161 -22.50 -21.61 8.83
C SER A 161 -23.05 -21.45 10.24
N GLY A 162 -23.10 -20.22 10.78
CA GLY A 162 -23.69 -19.93 12.09
C GLY A 162 -25.22 -19.75 12.09
N ALA A 163 -25.85 -19.72 10.91
CA ALA A 163 -27.30 -19.66 10.76
C ALA A 163 -27.96 -21.06 10.67
N MET A 164 -27.18 -22.06 10.27
CA MET A 164 -27.56 -23.49 10.29
C MET A 164 -27.39 -24.07 11.69
#